data_AF-A0A7C5Z2Z2-F1
#
_entry.id   AF-A0A7C5Z2Z2-F1
#
_cell.length_a   1.000
_cell.length_b   1.000
_cell.length_c   1.000
_cell.angle_alpha   90.00
_cell.angle_beta   90.00
_cell.angle_gamma   90.00
#
_symmetry.space_group_name_H-M   'P 1'
#
loop_
_entity.id
_entity.type
_entity.pdbx_description
1 polymer ?
#
loop_
_entity_poly.entity_id
_entity_poly.type
_entity_poly.pdbx_seq_one_letter_code
_entity_poly.pdbx_strand_id
1 'polypeptide(L)'
;MMTAIRQKARPFVTTCGSLALMMLLAGLPIFAQYTTARLSGRVVDPSGAAVPGATVTVQNIGTGVVFSTKTGDAGDYLFPALPVGNYKLTVAKPGFQTYVQSGIVLAVNQAATQDVSLRIGATTQQITVSGNAPLVTTSSPATGQLINQQSIVNLPLNGRMAQSLVFLMAGANNVTDQYCGVGCEGGAYPGEQYADVNGGGPNGVNYQLDGADNNDTYMNTNLPFPNPDAIQEFNVEAGNMSAEYGNAISGVVNIVTKSGTNQFHGDAFDFVRNYKFDARNFFAPTRDTLKQNQFGGTLGGPIKKDKLFFFGSYQGTRTRTAPNGNIVYVPTAAERQGNFGDFCSTYDSAGLCTDPNGTQLTNPDTGAPIPYNNLTAAGLSLSPAAQNLLKYIPLPNGPG
;
A
#
# COMPACT_ATOMS: atom_id res chain seq x y z
N MET A 1 4.05 -31.57 57.04
CA MET A 1 2.90 -31.12 56.23
C MET A 1 3.35 -29.90 55.43
N MET A 2 3.96 -29.96 54.22
CA MET A 2 3.47 -30.55 52.96
C MET A 2 1.99 -30.20 52.75
N THR A 3 1.56 -29.38 51.78
CA THR A 3 1.66 -29.60 50.31
C THR A 3 1.20 -28.30 49.59
N ALA A 4 2.10 -27.62 48.86
CA ALA A 4 2.25 -27.54 47.39
C ALA A 4 1.36 -26.55 46.60
N ILE A 5 2.08 -25.58 46.04
CA ILE A 5 1.82 -24.74 44.86
C ILE A 5 1.36 -25.59 43.66
N ARG A 6 0.33 -25.14 42.92
CA ARG A 6 0.08 -25.57 41.53
C ARG A 6 0.00 -24.36 40.60
N GLN A 7 1.08 -24.17 39.85
CA GLN A 7 1.16 -23.36 38.64
C GLN A 7 0.15 -23.84 37.60
N LYS A 8 -0.66 -22.93 37.03
CA LYS A 8 -1.39 -23.16 35.78
C LYS A 8 -0.48 -22.85 34.60
N ALA A 9 0.27 -23.86 34.15
CA ALA A 9 0.97 -23.84 32.87
C ALA A 9 0.02 -24.24 31.74
N ARG A 10 -0.77 -23.31 31.19
CA ARG A 10 -1.51 -23.50 29.92
C ARG A 10 -1.76 -22.16 29.19
N PRO A 11 -0.75 -21.65 28.46
CA PRO A 11 -1.07 -20.98 27.19
C PRO A 11 -0.23 -21.49 26.00
N PHE A 12 0.89 -22.18 26.24
CA PHE A 12 1.89 -22.49 25.19
C PHE A 12 1.41 -23.54 24.17
N VAL A 13 0.60 -24.51 24.59
CA VAL A 13 0.11 -25.60 23.72
C VAL A 13 -0.96 -25.10 22.74
N THR A 14 -1.79 -24.14 23.17
CA THR A 14 -2.78 -23.49 22.29
C THR A 14 -2.11 -22.59 21.26
N THR A 15 -1.08 -21.82 21.64
CA THR A 15 -0.35 -20.95 20.69
C THR A 15 0.44 -21.75 19.65
N CYS A 16 1.09 -22.86 20.03
CA CYS A 16 1.75 -23.76 19.06
C CYS A 16 0.75 -24.47 18.13
N GLY A 17 -0.42 -24.87 18.65
CA GLY A 17 -1.48 -25.49 17.83
C GLY A 17 -2.03 -24.54 16.77
N SER A 18 -2.24 -23.26 17.13
CA SER A 18 -2.66 -22.21 16.18
C SER A 18 -1.61 -21.97 15.10
N LEU A 19 -0.33 -21.91 15.46
CA LEU A 19 0.76 -21.70 14.51
C LEU A 19 0.93 -22.87 13.53
N ALA A 20 0.80 -24.10 14.03
CA ALA A 20 0.88 -25.32 13.22
C ALA A 20 -0.32 -25.46 12.26
N LEU A 21 -1.53 -25.09 12.70
CA LEU A 21 -2.71 -25.07 11.84
C LEU A 21 -2.59 -23.99 10.76
N MET A 22 -2.04 -22.82 11.09
CA MET A 22 -1.79 -21.74 10.12
C MET A 22 -0.72 -22.14 9.07
N MET A 23 0.31 -22.88 9.48
CA MET A 23 1.29 -23.49 8.55
C MET A 23 0.68 -24.61 7.70
N LEU A 24 -0.28 -25.38 8.22
CA LEU A 24 -0.94 -26.46 7.47
C LEU A 24 -1.92 -25.92 6.42
N LEU A 25 -2.60 -24.80 6.70
CA LEU A 25 -3.48 -24.14 5.74
C LEU A 25 -2.73 -23.33 4.66
N ALA A 26 -1.46 -22.96 4.89
CA ALA A 26 -0.62 -22.26 3.90
C ALA A 26 -0.16 -23.15 2.71
N GLY A 27 -0.47 -24.46 2.73
CA GLY A 27 -0.03 -25.41 1.71
C GLY A 27 -1.01 -25.67 0.55
N LEU A 28 -2.21 -25.07 0.56
CA LEU A 28 -3.14 -25.17 -0.56
C LEU A 28 -2.69 -24.23 -1.70
N PRO A 29 -2.62 -24.69 -2.95
CA PRO A 29 -2.30 -23.80 -4.08
C PRO A 29 -3.44 -22.82 -4.29
N ILE A 30 -3.28 -21.60 -3.78
CA ILE A 30 -4.19 -20.48 -4.03
C ILE A 30 -3.77 -19.86 -5.36
N PHE A 31 -4.54 -20.10 -6.43
CA PHE A 31 -4.31 -19.55 -7.77
C PHE A 31 -4.76 -18.08 -7.92
N ALA A 32 -4.78 -17.30 -6.84
CA ALA A 32 -5.38 -15.96 -6.83
C ALA A 32 -4.36 -14.81 -6.72
N GLN A 33 -3.08 -15.05 -7.02
CA GLN A 33 -2.10 -13.97 -6.99
C GLN A 33 -2.10 -13.23 -8.34
N TYR A 34 -2.78 -12.08 -8.36
CA TYR A 34 -2.98 -11.25 -9.57
C TYR A 34 -1.75 -10.40 -9.95
N THR A 35 -0.68 -10.42 -9.16
CA THR A 35 0.57 -9.68 -9.42
C THR A 35 1.54 -10.48 -10.29
N THR A 36 1.09 -10.86 -11.48
CA THR A 36 1.90 -11.62 -12.45
C THR A 36 2.06 -10.86 -13.76
N ALA A 37 2.96 -11.38 -14.60
CA ALA A 37 3.15 -10.96 -15.97
C ALA A 37 2.72 -12.08 -16.93
N ARG A 38 2.26 -11.71 -18.11
CA ARG A 38 1.99 -12.65 -19.21
C ARG A 38 3.15 -12.57 -20.21
N LEU A 39 3.61 -13.73 -20.68
CA LEU A 39 4.58 -13.82 -21.78
C LEU A 39 4.00 -14.63 -22.94
N SER A 40 3.91 -14.02 -24.11
CA SER A 40 3.56 -14.70 -25.36
C SER A 40 4.61 -14.48 -26.44
N GLY A 41 4.48 -15.19 -27.55
CA GLY A 41 5.33 -15.00 -28.71
C GLY A 41 5.05 -16.03 -29.78
N ARG A 42 5.74 -15.90 -30.90
CA ARG A 42 5.69 -16.83 -32.02
C ARG A 42 7.08 -17.36 -32.32
N VAL A 43 7.15 -18.67 -32.58
CA VAL A 43 8.37 -19.35 -33.02
C VAL A 43 8.29 -19.59 -34.51
N VAL A 44 9.27 -19.06 -35.24
CA VAL A 44 9.38 -19.19 -36.70
C VAL A 44 10.73 -19.75 -37.11
N ASP A 45 10.81 -20.32 -38.31
CA ASP A 45 12.05 -20.78 -38.94
C ASP A 45 12.76 -19.64 -39.72
N PRO A 46 13.93 -19.88 -40.36
CA PRO A 46 14.63 -18.84 -41.13
C PRO A 46 13.87 -18.36 -42.38
N SER A 47 12.88 -19.12 -42.86
CA SER A 47 12.00 -18.72 -43.97
C SER A 47 10.78 -17.92 -43.52
N GLY A 48 10.58 -17.77 -42.21
CA GLY A 48 9.43 -17.11 -41.60
C GLY A 48 8.22 -18.03 -41.41
N ALA A 49 8.34 -19.34 -41.67
CA ALA A 49 7.27 -20.30 -41.44
C ALA A 49 7.13 -20.63 -39.95
N ALA A 50 5.90 -20.91 -39.51
CA ALA A 50 5.61 -21.29 -38.13
C ALA A 50 6.26 -22.63 -37.75
N VAL A 51 6.80 -22.72 -36.53
CA VAL A 51 7.36 -23.97 -36.00
C VAL A 51 6.44 -24.54 -34.92
N PRO A 52 5.56 -25.50 -35.26
CA PRO A 52 4.64 -26.10 -34.30
C PRO A 52 5.32 -27.16 -33.43
N GLY A 53 4.83 -27.33 -32.20
CA GLY A 53 5.32 -28.31 -31.24
C GLY A 53 6.78 -28.16 -30.84
N ALA A 54 7.32 -26.94 -30.87
CA ALA A 54 8.59 -26.59 -30.23
C ALA A 54 8.36 -26.48 -28.72
N THR A 55 9.29 -27.00 -27.92
CA THR A 55 9.23 -26.87 -26.46
C THR A 55 9.78 -25.50 -26.08
N VAL A 56 8.96 -24.71 -25.40
CA VAL A 56 9.31 -23.40 -24.88
C VAL A 56 9.38 -23.50 -23.36
N THR A 57 10.52 -23.10 -22.80
CA THR A 57 10.80 -23.18 -21.37
C THR A 57 11.24 -21.82 -20.86
N VAL A 58 10.60 -21.32 -19.81
CA VAL A 58 11.03 -20.11 -19.09
C VAL A 58 11.48 -20.47 -17.69
N GLN A 59 12.65 -19.99 -17.30
CA GLN A 59 13.24 -20.22 -16.00
C GLN A 59 13.40 -18.90 -15.27
N ASN A 60 12.83 -18.78 -14.06
CA ASN A 60 13.10 -17.65 -13.17
C ASN A 60 14.52 -17.79 -12.61
N ILE A 61 15.36 -16.79 -12.83
CA ILE A 61 16.77 -16.83 -12.44
C ILE A 61 16.97 -16.71 -10.92
N GLY A 62 16.09 -16.00 -10.22
CA GLY A 62 16.17 -15.81 -8.78
C GLY A 62 15.77 -17.06 -8.01
N THR A 63 14.70 -17.74 -8.43
CA THR A 63 14.12 -18.89 -7.70
C THR A 63 14.43 -20.25 -8.32
N GLY A 64 14.94 -20.28 -9.54
CA GLY A 64 15.20 -21.52 -10.27
C GLY A 64 13.95 -22.22 -10.82
N VAL A 65 12.75 -21.70 -10.54
CA VAL A 65 11.48 -22.27 -10.97
C VAL A 65 11.37 -22.26 -12.50
N VAL A 66 10.90 -23.37 -13.06
CA VAL A 66 10.79 -23.59 -14.51
C VAL A 66 9.34 -23.78 -14.91
N PHE A 67 8.90 -23.05 -15.92
CA PHE A 67 7.62 -23.23 -16.59
C PHE A 67 7.88 -23.67 -18.03
N SER A 68 7.09 -24.62 -18.54
CA SER A 68 7.23 -25.10 -19.91
C SER A 68 5.89 -25.21 -20.60
N THR A 69 5.86 -24.85 -21.87
CA THR A 69 4.73 -25.05 -22.78
C THR A 69 5.24 -25.54 -24.14
N LYS A 70 4.34 -25.84 -25.07
CA LYS A 70 4.65 -26.17 -26.46
C LYS A 70 4.01 -25.14 -27.38
N THR A 71 4.62 -24.90 -28.53
CA THR A 71 4.02 -24.05 -29.56
C THR A 71 2.83 -24.74 -30.23
N GLY A 72 1.79 -23.95 -30.54
CA GLY A 72 0.64 -24.37 -31.33
C GLY A 72 0.93 -24.47 -32.83
N ASP A 73 -0.11 -24.73 -33.63
CA ASP A 73 0.01 -24.92 -35.08
C ASP A 73 0.48 -23.66 -35.81
N ALA A 74 0.13 -22.47 -35.29
CA ALA A 74 0.60 -21.20 -35.82
C ALA A 74 1.99 -20.81 -35.30
N GLY A 75 2.64 -21.67 -34.50
CA GLY A 75 3.94 -21.43 -33.87
C GLY A 75 3.85 -20.55 -32.61
N ASP A 76 2.64 -20.20 -32.17
CA ASP A 76 2.37 -19.36 -31.02
C ASP A 76 2.57 -20.10 -29.70
N TYR A 77 2.95 -19.38 -28.66
CA TYR A 77 3.00 -19.89 -27.29
C TYR A 77 2.50 -18.83 -26.29
N LEU A 78 2.07 -19.32 -25.12
CA LEU A 78 1.56 -18.48 -24.05
C LEU A 78 1.93 -19.03 -22.67
N PHE A 79 2.50 -18.17 -21.84
CA PHE A 79 2.53 -18.29 -20.39
C PHE A 79 1.56 -17.25 -19.80
N PRO A 80 0.38 -17.66 -19.32
CA PRO A 80 -0.67 -16.73 -18.92
C PRO A 80 -0.32 -15.97 -17.63
N ALA A 81 0.47 -16.57 -16.74
CA ALA A 81 0.87 -15.99 -15.47
C ALA A 81 2.29 -16.46 -15.10
N LEU A 82 3.22 -15.52 -15.03
CA LEU A 82 4.58 -15.69 -14.52
C LEU A 82 4.81 -14.68 -13.40
N PRO A 83 5.38 -15.08 -12.25
CA PRO A 83 5.77 -14.14 -11.22
C PRO A 83 6.69 -13.04 -11.77
N VAL A 84 6.60 -11.83 -11.22
CA VAL A 84 7.49 -10.72 -11.57
C VAL A 84 8.95 -11.11 -11.33
N GLY A 85 9.85 -10.78 -12.25
CA GLY A 85 11.28 -11.01 -12.09
C GLY A 85 12.07 -11.25 -13.38
N ASN A 86 13.27 -11.80 -13.23
CA ASN A 86 14.21 -12.02 -14.32
C ASN A 86 14.16 -13.46 -14.81
N TYR A 87 14.04 -13.62 -16.13
CA TYR A 87 13.83 -14.90 -16.79
C TYR A 87 14.88 -15.20 -17.86
N LYS A 88 15.09 -16.50 -18.08
CA LYS A 88 15.72 -17.07 -19.26
C LYS A 88 14.70 -17.89 -20.04
N LEU A 89 14.54 -17.57 -21.32
CA LEU A 89 13.73 -18.32 -22.27
C LEU A 89 14.63 -19.31 -23.02
N THR A 90 14.16 -20.52 -23.20
CA THR A 90 14.80 -21.57 -24.00
C THR A 90 13.77 -22.19 -24.93
N VAL A 91 14.07 -22.26 -26.23
CA VAL A 91 13.22 -22.89 -27.23
C VAL A 91 13.99 -24.02 -27.92
N ALA A 92 13.40 -25.21 -27.91
CA ALA A 92 14.01 -26.41 -28.47
C ALA A 92 13.02 -27.15 -29.39
N LYS A 93 13.49 -27.53 -30.57
CA LYS A 93 12.79 -28.38 -31.53
C LYS A 93 13.80 -29.28 -32.26
N PRO A 94 13.56 -30.59 -32.39
CA PRO A 94 14.41 -31.45 -33.22
C PRO A 94 14.53 -30.91 -34.65
N GLY A 95 15.75 -30.91 -35.21
CA GLY A 95 16.06 -30.33 -36.52
C GLY A 95 16.45 -28.84 -36.49
N PHE A 96 16.35 -28.20 -35.33
CA PHE A 96 16.78 -26.81 -35.11
C PHE A 96 17.85 -26.71 -34.01
N GLN A 97 18.64 -25.65 -34.08
CA GLN A 97 19.53 -25.25 -32.99
C GLN A 97 18.71 -24.80 -31.77
N THR A 98 19.21 -25.08 -30.56
CA THR A 98 18.55 -24.62 -29.34
C THR A 98 18.74 -23.11 -29.20
N TYR A 99 17.63 -22.39 -29.05
CA TYR A 99 17.65 -20.95 -28.83
C TYR A 99 17.57 -20.64 -27.33
N VAL A 100 18.44 -19.76 -26.83
CA VAL A 100 18.44 -19.30 -25.44
C VAL A 100 18.54 -17.78 -25.40
N GLN A 101 17.56 -17.14 -24.76
CA GLN A 101 17.55 -15.69 -24.47
C GLN A 101 17.61 -15.50 -22.96
N SER A 102 18.57 -14.71 -22.48
CA SER A 102 18.68 -14.31 -21.07
C SER A 102 18.47 -12.81 -20.92
N GLY A 103 18.04 -12.36 -19.73
CA GLY A 103 17.82 -10.94 -19.44
C GLY A 103 16.39 -10.45 -19.71
N ILE A 104 15.44 -11.37 -19.82
CA ILE A 104 14.01 -11.04 -19.94
C ILE A 104 13.53 -10.58 -18.55
N VAL A 105 13.20 -9.30 -18.41
CA VAL A 105 12.61 -8.76 -17.18
C VAL A 105 11.10 -8.67 -17.39
N LEU A 106 10.34 -9.35 -16.53
CA LEU A 106 8.89 -9.30 -16.53
C LEU A 106 8.39 -8.49 -15.35
N ALA A 107 7.65 -7.42 -15.65
CA ALA A 107 7.06 -6.51 -14.68
C ALA A 107 5.58 -6.84 -14.37
N VAL A 108 5.05 -6.35 -13.26
CA VAL A 108 3.67 -6.53 -12.85
C VAL A 108 2.69 -6.01 -13.90
N ASN A 109 1.64 -6.79 -14.18
CA ASN A 109 0.62 -6.51 -15.20
C ASN A 109 1.18 -6.36 -16.63
N GLN A 110 2.45 -6.69 -16.86
CA GLN A 110 3.04 -6.62 -18.19
C GLN A 110 2.53 -7.77 -19.05
N ALA A 111 2.03 -7.43 -20.24
CA ALA A 111 1.76 -8.38 -21.30
C ALA A 111 2.90 -8.31 -22.33
N ALA A 112 3.98 -9.07 -22.06
CA ALA A 112 5.19 -9.06 -22.85
C ALA A 112 5.09 -10.02 -24.04
N THR A 113 5.67 -9.61 -25.18
CA THR A 113 5.83 -10.45 -26.36
C THR A 113 7.30 -10.68 -26.66
N GLN A 114 7.69 -11.94 -26.87
CA GLN A 114 9.04 -12.34 -27.29
C GLN A 114 8.96 -13.33 -28.44
N ASP A 115 9.09 -12.84 -29.67
CA ASP A 115 9.17 -13.73 -30.83
C ASP A 115 10.56 -14.37 -30.93
N VAL A 116 10.60 -15.59 -31.48
CA VAL A 116 11.82 -16.39 -31.60
C VAL A 116 11.96 -16.89 -33.03
N SER A 117 13.12 -16.64 -33.63
CA SER A 117 13.51 -17.23 -34.91
C SER A 117 14.54 -18.33 -34.68
N LEU A 118 14.17 -19.58 -34.96
CA LEU A 118 15.05 -20.73 -34.86
C LEU A 118 15.92 -20.85 -36.11
N ARG A 119 17.17 -21.29 -35.93
CA ARG A 119 18.06 -21.65 -37.05
C ARG A 119 18.08 -23.15 -37.25
N ILE A 120 18.09 -23.58 -38.50
CA ILE A 120 18.23 -24.99 -38.87
C ILE A 120 19.61 -25.47 -38.41
N GLY A 121 19.67 -26.62 -37.75
CA GLY A 121 20.92 -27.19 -37.25
C GLY A 121 20.68 -28.28 -36.21
N ALA A 122 21.77 -28.90 -35.73
CA ALA A 122 21.68 -29.88 -34.67
C ALA A 122 21.34 -29.20 -33.33
N THR A 123 20.56 -29.88 -32.47
CA THR A 123 20.17 -29.39 -31.14
C THR A 123 21.37 -29.14 -30.21
N THR A 124 22.52 -29.72 -30.51
CA THR A 124 23.80 -29.53 -29.81
C THR A 124 24.44 -28.16 -30.07
N GLN A 125 24.03 -27.45 -31.12
CA GLN A 125 24.45 -26.08 -31.38
C GLN A 125 23.46 -25.12 -30.71
N GLN A 126 23.98 -24.17 -29.92
CA GLN A 126 23.19 -23.22 -29.14
C GLN A 126 23.42 -21.79 -29.62
N ILE A 127 22.33 -21.05 -29.80
CA ILE A 127 22.36 -19.60 -29.98
C ILE A 127 22.01 -18.97 -28.65
N THR A 128 22.96 -18.21 -28.09
CA THR A 128 22.72 -17.41 -26.88
C THR A 128 22.60 -15.95 -27.27
N VAL A 129 21.42 -15.38 -27.04
CA VAL A 129 21.21 -13.94 -27.15
C VAL A 129 21.31 -13.34 -25.75
N SER A 130 22.31 -12.48 -25.58
CA SER A 130 22.52 -11.69 -24.37
C SER A 130 22.16 -10.25 -24.70
N GLY A 131 21.04 -9.77 -24.15
CA GLY A 131 20.63 -8.39 -24.35
C GLY A 131 19.26 -8.11 -23.75
N ASN A 132 19.17 -7.01 -22.99
CA ASN A 132 17.91 -6.39 -22.61
C ASN A 132 17.30 -5.72 -23.84
N ALA A 133 16.80 -6.49 -24.81
CA ALA A 133 15.88 -5.91 -25.79
C ALA A 133 14.63 -5.48 -25.01
N PRO A 134 14.22 -4.20 -25.05
CA PRO A 134 13.02 -3.77 -24.34
C PRO A 134 11.84 -4.59 -24.85
N LEU A 135 11.22 -5.36 -23.96
CA LEU A 135 10.00 -6.07 -24.27
C LEU A 135 8.91 -5.02 -24.49
N VAL A 136 8.38 -4.96 -25.71
CA VAL A 136 7.29 -4.05 -26.03
C VAL A 136 5.99 -4.70 -25.58
N THR A 137 5.20 -3.97 -24.77
CA THR A 137 3.83 -4.36 -24.44
C THR A 137 2.95 -4.07 -25.66
N THR A 138 2.75 -5.08 -26.52
CA THR A 138 1.94 -4.94 -27.75
C THR A 138 0.50 -5.39 -27.59
N SER A 139 0.17 -6.06 -26.48
CA SER A 139 -1.11 -6.76 -26.29
C SER A 139 -2.00 -6.16 -25.19
N SER A 140 -1.64 -5.01 -24.61
CA SER A 140 -2.48 -4.28 -23.68
C SER A 140 -2.81 -2.88 -24.22
N PRO A 141 -4.10 -2.47 -24.23
CA PRO A 141 -4.50 -1.11 -24.56
C PRO A 141 -4.42 -0.15 -23.35
N ALA A 142 -4.09 -0.67 -22.15
CA ALA A 142 -3.99 0.13 -20.94
C ALA A 142 -2.77 1.06 -21.00
N THR A 143 -2.96 2.31 -20.57
CA THR A 143 -1.85 3.24 -20.38
C THR A 143 -1.44 3.21 -18.93
N GLY A 144 -0.16 3.05 -18.67
CA GLY A 144 0.32 2.95 -17.31
C GLY A 144 1.78 3.36 -17.17
N GLN A 145 2.19 3.50 -15.92
CA GLN A 145 3.56 3.81 -15.56
C GLN A 145 4.05 2.83 -14.50
N LEU A 146 5.07 2.06 -14.88
CA LEU A 146 5.81 1.20 -13.96
C LEU A 146 6.77 2.05 -13.14
N ILE A 147 6.60 2.02 -11.83
CA ILE A 147 7.55 2.58 -10.87
C ILE A 147 8.42 1.43 -10.36
N ASN A 148 9.61 1.32 -10.94
CA ASN A 148 10.56 0.25 -10.60
C ASN A 148 11.25 0.47 -9.25
N GLN A 149 11.93 -0.58 -8.77
CA GLN A 149 12.62 -0.53 -7.48
C GLN A 149 13.63 0.61 -7.35
N GLN A 150 14.35 0.91 -8.43
CA GLN A 150 15.39 1.93 -8.38
C GLN A 150 14.78 3.30 -8.11
N SER A 151 13.68 3.63 -8.79
CA SER A 151 12.92 4.85 -8.56
C SER A 151 12.35 4.91 -7.15
N ILE A 152 11.81 3.79 -6.65
CA ILE A 152 11.22 3.70 -5.30
C ILE A 152 12.24 4.07 -4.21
N VAL A 153 13.49 3.62 -4.34
CA VAL A 153 14.52 3.85 -3.32
C VAL A 153 15.29 5.14 -3.53
N ASN A 154 15.51 5.57 -4.79
CA ASN A 154 16.36 6.72 -5.08
C ASN A 154 15.64 8.06 -5.11
N LEU A 155 14.33 8.06 -5.38
CA LEU A 155 13.60 9.32 -5.45
C LEU A 155 13.43 9.92 -4.05
N PRO A 156 13.45 11.26 -3.94
CA PRO A 156 13.33 11.92 -2.65
C PRO A 156 11.92 11.71 -2.09
N LEU A 157 11.80 10.83 -1.11
CA LEU A 157 10.54 10.53 -0.42
C LEU A 157 10.51 11.20 0.95
N ASN A 158 9.56 12.12 1.16
CA ASN A 158 9.32 12.63 2.51
C ASN A 158 8.73 11.51 3.38
N GLY A 159 9.36 11.25 4.53
CA GLY A 159 8.93 10.17 5.43
C GLY A 159 9.01 8.76 4.85
N ARG A 160 9.75 8.56 3.74
CA ARG A 160 9.86 7.27 3.02
C ARG A 160 8.51 6.70 2.57
N MET A 161 7.58 7.59 2.20
CA MET A 161 6.23 7.25 1.76
C MET A 161 6.19 6.90 0.27
N ALA A 162 6.29 5.61 -0.06
CA ALA A 162 6.34 5.13 -1.44
C ALA A 162 5.07 5.46 -2.25
N GLN A 163 3.90 5.56 -1.60
CA GLN A 163 2.65 5.91 -2.27
C GLN A 163 2.67 7.27 -2.97
N SER A 164 3.53 8.21 -2.53
CA SER A 164 3.68 9.51 -3.21
C SER A 164 4.20 9.40 -4.65
N LEU A 165 4.82 8.28 -5.00
CA LEU A 165 5.31 8.02 -6.35
C LEU A 165 4.20 7.66 -7.34
N VAL A 166 2.98 7.39 -6.87
CA VAL A 166 1.80 7.24 -7.74
C VAL A 166 1.60 8.48 -8.61
N PHE A 167 1.91 9.66 -8.07
CA PHE A 167 1.79 10.95 -8.75
C PHE A 167 2.87 11.22 -9.81
N LEU A 168 3.80 10.28 -10.03
CA LEU A 168 4.70 10.35 -11.18
C LEU A 168 4.01 9.98 -12.48
N MET A 169 2.87 9.27 -12.41
CA MET A 169 2.07 8.95 -13.58
C MET A 169 1.49 10.23 -14.19
N ALA A 170 1.64 10.37 -15.51
CA ALA A 170 0.97 11.44 -16.23
C ALA A 170 -0.56 11.38 -16.02
N GLY A 171 -1.14 12.51 -15.62
CA GLY A 171 -2.58 12.61 -15.32
C GLY A 171 -2.97 12.24 -13.88
N ALA A 172 -2.03 11.77 -13.05
CA ALA A 172 -2.25 11.55 -11.62
C ALA A 172 -1.89 12.80 -10.81
N ASN A 173 -2.88 13.39 -10.15
CA ASN A 173 -2.75 14.58 -9.32
C ASN A 173 -2.93 14.24 -7.84
N ASN A 174 -2.08 14.83 -7.00
CA ASN A 174 -2.25 14.77 -5.56
C ASN A 174 -3.26 15.83 -5.11
N VAL A 175 -4.45 15.39 -4.70
CA VAL A 175 -5.51 16.25 -4.17
C VAL A 175 -5.68 16.09 -2.67
N THR A 176 -4.73 15.44 -1.99
CA THR A 176 -4.80 15.15 -0.55
C THR A 176 -5.06 16.39 0.29
N ASP A 177 -4.41 17.52 0.01
CA ASP A 177 -4.58 18.75 0.78
C ASP A 177 -5.96 19.42 0.58
N GLN A 178 -6.77 18.96 -0.37
CA GLN A 178 -8.14 19.44 -0.60
C GLN A 178 -9.17 18.72 0.26
N TYR A 179 -8.76 17.61 0.90
CA TYR A 179 -9.58 16.78 1.76
C TYR A 179 -8.95 16.75 3.14
N CYS A 180 -9.74 16.98 4.19
CA CYS A 180 -9.13 17.09 5.51
C CYS A 180 -8.70 15.75 6.11
N GLY A 181 -9.15 14.62 5.55
CA GLY A 181 -8.72 13.27 5.89
C GLY A 181 -8.71 13.01 7.40
N VAL A 182 -7.52 12.67 7.94
CA VAL A 182 -7.24 12.49 9.39
C VAL A 182 -7.75 13.64 10.26
N GLY A 183 -7.83 14.86 9.72
CA GLY A 183 -8.21 16.08 10.42
C GLY A 183 -9.71 16.27 10.67
N CYS A 184 -10.61 15.61 9.94
CA CYS A 184 -12.05 15.69 10.23
C CYS A 184 -12.82 14.37 10.16
N GLU A 185 -12.34 13.35 9.44
CA GLU A 185 -13.17 12.19 9.13
C GLU A 185 -13.02 11.07 10.20
N GLY A 186 -11.93 11.07 10.98
CA GLY A 186 -11.63 9.99 11.91
C GLY A 186 -11.37 8.66 11.17
N GLY A 187 -10.63 7.73 11.78
CA GLY A 187 -10.36 6.42 11.15
C GLY A 187 -9.30 6.40 10.05
N ALA A 188 -8.77 7.55 9.64
CA ALA A 188 -7.71 7.68 8.64
C ALA A 188 -6.37 7.06 9.08
N TYR A 189 -5.74 6.31 8.19
CA TYR A 189 -4.42 5.73 8.39
C TYR A 189 -3.27 6.70 8.01
N PRO A 190 -2.12 6.66 8.71
CA PRO A 190 -0.97 7.48 8.34
C PRO A 190 -0.47 7.14 6.93
N GLY A 191 -0.39 8.15 6.06
CA GLY A 191 0.13 8.00 4.70
C GLY A 191 -0.92 7.71 3.64
N GLU A 192 -2.21 7.75 3.99
CA GLU A 192 -3.29 7.88 3.01
C GLU A 192 -3.07 9.12 2.12
N GLN A 193 -3.40 8.97 0.84
CA GLN A 193 -3.35 10.00 -0.18
C GLN A 193 -4.63 9.93 -1.01
N TYR A 194 -5.16 11.09 -1.37
CA TYR A 194 -6.23 11.20 -2.34
C TYR A 194 -5.63 11.45 -3.71
N ALA A 195 -5.82 10.48 -4.60
CA ALA A 195 -5.31 10.53 -5.97
C ALA A 195 -6.44 10.76 -6.95
N ASP A 196 -6.31 11.81 -7.75
CA ASP A 196 -7.18 12.06 -8.89
C ASP A 196 -6.43 11.71 -10.17
N VAL A 197 -6.91 10.71 -10.89
CA VAL A 197 -6.32 10.24 -12.14
C VAL A 197 -7.25 10.62 -13.29
N ASN A 198 -6.77 11.41 -14.24
CA ASN A 198 -7.52 11.83 -15.43
C ASN A 198 -8.91 12.44 -15.13
N GLY A 199 -9.08 13.08 -13.97
CA GLY A 199 -10.33 13.74 -13.58
C GLY A 199 -11.43 12.81 -13.06
N GLY A 200 -11.10 11.56 -12.71
CA GLY A 200 -12.07 10.60 -12.17
C GLY A 200 -12.35 10.76 -10.67
N GLY A 201 -11.70 11.72 -10.01
CA GLY A 201 -11.96 12.08 -8.62
C GLY A 201 -11.04 11.39 -7.60
N PRO A 202 -11.01 11.89 -6.37
CA PRO A 202 -10.03 11.57 -5.32
C PRO A 202 -10.06 10.12 -4.80
N ASN A 203 -11.18 9.42 -5.01
CA ASN A 203 -11.44 8.06 -4.54
C ASN A 203 -11.65 7.08 -5.70
N GLY A 204 -11.26 7.47 -6.92
CA GLY A 204 -11.44 6.66 -8.12
C GLY A 204 -10.33 5.63 -8.36
N VAL A 205 -9.28 5.65 -7.54
CA VAL A 205 -8.10 4.77 -7.69
C VAL A 205 -8.22 3.57 -6.78
N ASN A 206 -8.14 2.36 -7.35
CA ASN A 206 -8.08 1.12 -6.59
C ASN A 206 -6.64 0.71 -6.31
N TYR A 207 -6.30 0.48 -5.04
CA TYR A 207 -4.97 0.02 -4.64
C TYR A 207 -4.98 -1.48 -4.34
N GLN A 208 -4.05 -2.22 -4.92
CA GLN A 208 -3.85 -3.65 -4.67
C GLN A 208 -2.43 -3.92 -4.20
N LEU A 209 -2.28 -4.75 -3.16
CA LEU A 209 -1.01 -5.22 -2.64
C LEU A 209 -0.90 -6.72 -2.83
N ASP A 210 0.07 -7.17 -3.62
CA ASP A 210 0.29 -8.58 -3.95
C ASP A 210 -0.97 -9.30 -4.48
N GLY A 211 -1.87 -8.54 -5.12
CA GLY A 211 -3.13 -9.02 -5.70
C GLY A 211 -4.32 -9.02 -4.75
N ALA A 212 -4.16 -8.50 -3.53
CA ALA A 212 -5.25 -8.30 -2.57
C ALA A 212 -5.61 -6.82 -2.47
N ASP A 213 -6.86 -6.53 -2.10
CA ASP A 213 -7.32 -5.16 -1.85
C ASP A 213 -6.49 -4.51 -0.73
N ASN A 214 -5.99 -3.29 -1.01
CA ASN A 214 -5.20 -2.49 -0.07
C ASN A 214 -5.79 -1.07 0.04
N ASN A 215 -7.12 -0.99 0.12
CA ASN A 215 -7.85 0.26 0.26
C ASN A 215 -8.36 0.41 1.70
N ASP A 216 -8.37 1.64 2.20
CA ASP A 216 -9.16 1.95 3.38
C ASP A 216 -10.64 1.92 3.00
N THR A 217 -11.39 1.00 3.61
CA THR A 217 -12.83 0.81 3.36
C THR A 217 -13.69 1.99 3.80
N TYR A 218 -13.20 2.87 4.70
CA TYR A 218 -13.96 4.03 5.14
C TYR A 218 -13.82 5.19 4.16
N MET A 219 -12.58 5.56 3.84
CA MET A 219 -12.29 6.74 3.03
C MET A 219 -12.14 6.41 1.54
N ASN A 220 -12.05 5.14 1.17
CA ASN A 220 -11.77 4.66 -0.19
C ASN A 220 -10.49 5.29 -0.78
N THR A 221 -9.40 5.24 0.00
CA THR A 221 -8.04 5.69 -0.35
C THR A 221 -7.04 4.55 -0.12
N ASN A 222 -5.75 4.77 -0.36
CA ASN A 222 -4.75 3.74 -0.14
C ASN A 222 -4.50 3.45 1.35
N LEU A 223 -4.40 2.17 1.73
CA LEU A 223 -3.73 1.82 2.96
C LEU A 223 -2.22 2.14 2.88
N PRO A 224 -1.51 2.22 4.02
CA PRO A 224 -0.07 2.47 4.04
C PRO A 224 0.68 1.46 3.17
N PHE A 225 1.51 1.97 2.26
CA PHE A 225 2.38 1.09 1.47
C PHE A 225 3.46 0.49 2.38
N PRO A 226 3.98 -0.71 2.06
CA PRO A 226 5.21 -1.21 2.67
C PRO A 226 6.36 -0.21 2.53
N ASN A 227 7.39 -0.31 3.38
CA ASN A 227 8.55 0.56 3.24
C ASN A 227 9.22 0.38 1.85
N PRO A 228 9.90 1.42 1.31
CA PRO A 228 10.47 1.39 -0.03
C PRO A 228 11.36 0.16 -0.34
N ASP A 229 12.04 -0.38 0.67
CA ASP A 229 12.95 -1.52 0.51
C ASP A 229 12.20 -2.86 0.46
N ALA A 230 10.94 -2.91 0.91
CA ALA A 230 10.08 -4.09 0.84
C ALA A 230 9.29 -4.20 -0.47
N ILE A 231 9.00 -3.07 -1.10
CA ILE A 231 8.37 -3.05 -2.42
C ILE A 231 9.42 -3.52 -3.45
N GLN A 232 8.99 -4.20 -4.50
CA GLN A 232 9.81 -4.56 -5.67
C GLN A 232 9.54 -3.60 -6.82
N GLU A 233 8.26 -3.32 -7.07
CA GLU A 233 7.77 -2.35 -8.04
C GLU A 233 6.28 -2.15 -7.80
N PHE A 234 5.73 -1.11 -8.40
CA PHE A 234 4.29 -1.02 -8.58
C PHE A 234 3.97 -0.39 -9.93
N ASN A 235 2.84 -0.77 -10.51
CA ASN A 235 2.34 -0.23 -11.75
C ASN A 235 1.10 0.60 -11.47
N VAL A 236 1.06 1.82 -12.02
CA VAL A 236 -0.14 2.67 -12.02
C VAL A 236 -0.75 2.59 -13.40
N GLU A 237 -1.91 1.97 -13.52
CA GLU A 237 -2.66 1.84 -14.76
C GLU A 237 -3.84 2.83 -14.75
N ALA A 238 -4.09 3.47 -15.89
CA ALA A 238 -5.23 4.33 -16.11
C ALA A 238 -5.77 4.16 -17.54
N GLY A 239 -7.09 4.16 -17.68
CA GLY A 239 -7.77 3.99 -18.96
C GLY A 239 -7.63 2.57 -19.55
N ASN A 240 -8.68 2.09 -20.22
CA ASN A 240 -8.73 0.75 -20.84
C ASN A 240 -8.21 -0.41 -19.95
N MET A 241 -8.37 -0.27 -18.63
CA MET A 241 -7.96 -1.27 -17.65
C MET A 241 -8.82 -2.52 -17.77
N SER A 242 -8.27 -3.66 -17.38
CA SER A 242 -8.98 -4.94 -17.39
C SER A 242 -10.20 -4.89 -16.46
N ALA A 243 -11.28 -5.57 -16.86
CA ALA A 243 -12.51 -5.67 -16.07
C ALA A 243 -12.35 -6.48 -14.78
N GLU A 244 -11.19 -7.13 -14.58
CA GLU A 244 -10.85 -7.81 -13.33
C GLU A 244 -10.70 -6.83 -12.16
N TYR A 245 -10.39 -5.57 -12.45
CA TYR A 245 -10.26 -4.53 -11.43
C TYR A 245 -11.61 -3.87 -11.16
N GLY A 246 -12.22 -4.28 -10.03
CA GLY A 246 -13.37 -3.58 -9.44
C GLY A 246 -12.95 -2.32 -8.70
N ASN A 247 -13.91 -1.45 -8.38
CA ASN A 247 -13.69 -0.21 -7.61
C ASN A 247 -12.62 0.74 -8.19
N ALA A 248 -12.31 0.61 -9.48
CA ALA A 248 -11.28 1.34 -10.18
C ALA A 248 -11.90 2.26 -11.25
N ILE A 249 -12.44 3.39 -10.81
CA ILE A 249 -13.12 4.36 -11.70
C ILE A 249 -12.12 5.04 -12.64
N SER A 250 -10.94 5.36 -12.11
CA SER A 250 -9.98 6.26 -12.76
C SER A 250 -8.58 5.68 -12.88
N GLY A 251 -8.21 4.76 -11.99
CA GLY A 251 -6.92 4.08 -12.04
C GLY A 251 -6.85 2.85 -11.13
N VAL A 252 -5.81 2.04 -11.35
CA VAL A 252 -5.43 0.91 -10.50
C VAL A 252 -3.96 1.03 -10.17
N VAL A 253 -3.60 0.80 -8.91
CA VAL A 253 -2.21 0.72 -8.46
C VAL A 253 -1.94 -0.70 -7.98
N ASN A 254 -1.15 -1.44 -8.74
CA ASN A 254 -0.76 -2.80 -8.39
C ASN A 254 0.64 -2.80 -7.78
N ILE A 255 0.70 -3.05 -6.47
CA ILE A 255 1.92 -3.03 -5.66
C ILE A 255 2.42 -4.45 -5.48
N VAL A 256 3.71 -4.67 -5.75
CA VAL A 256 4.35 -5.98 -5.57
C VAL A 256 5.45 -5.87 -4.53
N THR A 257 5.42 -6.74 -3.52
CA THR A 257 6.52 -6.85 -2.56
C THR A 257 7.61 -7.78 -3.07
N LYS A 258 8.84 -7.57 -2.57
CA LYS A 258 9.97 -8.45 -2.87
C LYS A 258 9.71 -9.85 -2.31
N SER A 259 10.24 -10.83 -3.03
CA SER A 259 10.26 -12.23 -2.61
C SER A 259 11.69 -12.71 -2.36
N GLY A 260 11.82 -13.83 -1.63
CA GLY A 260 13.11 -14.47 -1.39
C GLY A 260 13.65 -15.16 -2.64
N THR A 261 14.97 -15.30 -2.73
CA THR A 261 15.65 -15.96 -3.86
C THR A 261 16.53 -17.12 -3.37
N ASN A 262 17.19 -17.82 -4.29
CA ASN A 262 18.20 -18.83 -3.96
C ASN A 262 19.48 -18.28 -3.32
N GLN A 263 19.61 -16.97 -3.20
CA GLN A 263 20.72 -16.29 -2.54
C GLN A 263 20.22 -15.47 -1.36
N PHE A 264 21.02 -15.43 -0.29
CA PHE A 264 20.76 -14.50 0.79
C PHE A 264 21.11 -13.09 0.35
N HIS A 265 20.16 -12.17 0.50
CA HIS A 265 20.35 -10.75 0.24
C HIS A 265 19.51 -9.94 1.21
N GLY A 266 19.95 -8.72 1.49
CA GLY A 266 19.27 -7.81 2.39
C GLY A 266 20.00 -6.48 2.44
N ASP A 267 19.37 -5.53 3.08
CA ASP A 267 19.88 -4.18 3.29
C ASP A 267 19.60 -3.72 4.72
N ALA A 268 20.34 -2.70 5.16
CA ALA A 268 20.09 -2.00 6.40
C ALA A 268 20.16 -0.51 6.12
N PHE A 269 19.30 0.27 6.77
CA PHE A 269 19.18 1.69 6.52
C PHE A 269 18.88 2.47 7.80
N ASP A 270 19.29 3.74 7.80
CA ASP A 270 18.96 4.74 8.82
C ASP A 270 18.83 6.12 8.16
N PHE A 271 17.67 6.75 8.34
CA PHE A 271 17.34 8.08 7.83
C PHE A 271 17.02 9.00 8.99
N VAL A 272 17.71 10.14 9.03
CA VAL A 272 17.53 11.16 10.06
C VAL A 272 17.00 12.43 9.41
N ARG A 273 15.88 12.93 9.93
CA ARG A 273 15.37 14.28 9.65
C ARG A 273 15.28 15.05 10.95
N ASN A 274 15.86 16.24 10.98
CA ASN A 274 16.04 16.98 12.22
C ASN A 274 15.92 18.47 11.93
N TYR A 275 15.24 19.19 12.81
CA TYR A 275 15.19 20.65 12.81
C TYR A 275 16.58 21.28 12.68
N LYS A 276 17.66 20.61 13.14
CA LYS A 276 19.07 21.05 12.96
C LYS A 276 19.50 21.19 11.51
N PHE A 277 18.98 20.37 10.62
CA PHE A 277 19.31 20.37 9.19
C PHE A 277 18.25 21.10 8.36
N ASP A 278 17.00 21.11 8.82
CA ASP A 278 15.88 21.74 8.13
C ASP A 278 15.93 23.28 8.26
N ALA A 279 15.60 23.97 7.16
CA ALA A 279 15.39 25.41 7.18
C ALA A 279 14.09 25.77 7.91
N ARG A 280 14.07 26.91 8.61
CA ARG A 280 12.83 27.45 9.19
C ARG A 280 11.88 27.84 8.06
N ASN A 281 10.61 27.42 8.14
CA ASN A 281 9.56 27.93 7.25
C ASN A 281 9.53 29.47 7.32
N PHE A 282 9.53 30.14 6.17
CA PHE A 282 9.59 31.60 6.07
C PHE A 282 8.59 32.31 7.00
N PHE A 283 7.37 31.79 7.08
CA PHE A 283 6.26 32.36 7.85
C PHE A 283 6.20 31.91 9.32
N ALA A 284 7.01 30.93 9.73
CA ALA A 284 6.96 30.41 11.09
C ALA A 284 7.73 31.32 12.06
N PRO A 285 7.14 31.79 13.18
CA PRO A 285 7.81 32.71 14.10
C PRO A 285 9.05 32.10 14.78
N THR A 286 9.07 30.77 14.92
CA THR A 286 10.20 30.02 15.48
C THR A 286 10.50 28.81 14.59
N ARG A 287 11.68 28.22 14.76
CA ARG A 287 12.04 26.98 14.05
C ARG A 287 11.25 25.81 14.63
N ASP A 288 10.95 24.82 13.80
CA ASP A 288 10.35 23.59 14.29
C ASP A 288 11.29 22.82 15.26
N THR A 289 10.75 21.79 15.90
CA THR A 289 11.47 20.93 16.85
C THR A 289 11.53 19.47 16.39
N LEU A 290 11.28 19.22 15.10
CA LEU A 290 11.16 17.90 14.52
C LEU A 290 12.46 17.10 14.69
N LYS A 291 12.33 15.88 15.18
CA LYS A 291 13.37 14.86 15.24
C LYS A 291 12.75 13.54 14.82
N GLN A 292 13.00 13.15 13.59
CA GLN A 292 12.51 11.90 13.01
C GLN A 292 13.71 11.00 12.70
N ASN A 293 13.62 9.74 13.12
CA ASN A 293 14.57 8.69 12.78
C ASN A 293 13.79 7.53 12.19
N GLN A 294 14.16 7.09 10.99
CA GLN A 294 13.58 5.95 10.30
C GLN A 294 14.68 4.95 10.00
N PHE A 295 14.68 3.84 10.73
CA PHE A 295 15.73 2.83 10.65
C PHE A 295 15.10 1.46 10.41
N GLY A 296 15.86 0.57 9.81
CA GLY A 296 15.33 -0.73 9.44
C GLY A 296 16.26 -1.53 8.56
N GLY A 297 15.69 -2.55 7.96
CA GLY A 297 16.39 -3.39 7.00
C GLY A 297 15.51 -4.50 6.46
N THR A 298 16.03 -5.19 5.45
CA THR A 298 15.39 -6.33 4.82
C THR A 298 16.31 -7.54 4.85
N LEU A 299 15.71 -8.73 4.79
CA LEU A 299 16.44 -9.97 4.60
C LEU A 299 15.57 -10.97 3.83
N GLY A 300 16.11 -11.53 2.77
CA GLY A 300 15.50 -12.62 2.03
C GLY A 300 16.50 -13.70 1.64
N GLY A 301 15.99 -14.89 1.36
CA GLY A 301 16.81 -16.03 0.94
C GLY A 301 16.03 -17.35 0.91
N PRO A 302 16.72 -18.47 0.69
CA PRO A 302 16.09 -19.78 0.63
C PRO A 302 15.98 -20.40 2.03
N ILE A 303 14.80 -20.92 2.37
CA ILE A 303 14.66 -21.94 3.43
C ILE A 303 15.09 -23.30 2.86
N LYS A 304 14.66 -23.60 1.64
CA LYS A 304 15.06 -24.75 0.85
C LYS A 304 15.29 -24.31 -0.58
N LYS A 305 16.53 -24.44 -1.07
CA LYS A 305 16.90 -24.05 -2.43
C LYS A 305 15.94 -24.64 -3.47
N ASP A 306 15.60 -23.83 -4.45
CA ASP A 306 14.71 -24.13 -5.58
C ASP A 306 13.28 -24.53 -5.18
N LYS A 307 12.89 -24.38 -3.90
CA LYS A 307 11.59 -24.87 -3.40
C LYS A 307 10.87 -23.95 -2.45
N LEU A 308 11.58 -23.34 -1.50
CA LEU A 308 10.97 -22.54 -0.46
C LEU A 308 11.87 -21.36 -0.09
N PHE A 309 11.30 -20.17 -0.13
CA PHE A 309 11.99 -18.90 0.05
C PHE A 309 11.29 -18.08 1.13
N PHE A 310 12.03 -17.17 1.75
CA PHE A 310 11.49 -16.19 2.68
C PHE A 310 11.98 -14.79 2.32
N PHE A 311 11.18 -13.79 2.66
CA PHE A 311 11.56 -12.38 2.66
C PHE A 311 10.91 -11.71 3.86
N GLY A 312 11.62 -10.79 4.49
CA GLY A 312 11.13 -10.00 5.60
C GLY A 312 11.70 -8.60 5.56
N SER A 313 10.89 -7.64 5.99
CA SER A 313 11.27 -6.24 6.12
C SER A 313 10.82 -5.69 7.47
N TYR A 314 11.63 -4.81 8.05
CA TYR A 314 11.28 -4.06 9.23
C TYR A 314 11.68 -2.60 9.06
N GLN A 315 10.76 -1.69 9.39
CA GLN A 315 11.03 -0.27 9.53
C GLN A 315 10.43 0.25 10.82
N GLY A 316 11.26 0.94 11.62
CA GLY A 316 10.85 1.70 12.78
C GLY A 316 10.91 3.21 12.50
N THR A 317 9.79 3.92 12.68
CA THR A 317 9.75 5.38 12.62
C THR A 317 9.58 5.94 14.03
N ARG A 318 10.55 6.73 14.50
CA ARG A 318 10.49 7.46 15.78
C ARG A 318 10.43 8.95 15.50
N THR A 319 9.29 9.57 15.77
CA THR A 319 9.10 11.01 15.61
C THR A 319 8.96 11.67 16.99
N ARG A 320 9.76 12.70 17.23
CA ARG A 320 9.63 13.61 18.36
C ARG A 320 9.56 15.03 17.83
N THR A 321 8.43 15.67 18.04
CA THR A 321 8.21 17.08 17.73
C THR A 321 7.38 17.67 18.87
N ALA A 322 7.56 18.96 19.15
CA ALA A 322 6.54 19.69 19.89
C ALA A 322 5.22 19.58 19.11
N PRO A 323 4.08 19.38 19.78
CA PRO A 323 2.79 19.49 19.12
C PRO A 323 2.74 20.83 18.40
N ASN A 324 2.15 20.87 17.21
CA ASN A 324 1.63 22.14 16.72
C ASN A 324 0.76 22.70 17.85
N GLY A 325 0.89 23.99 18.15
CA GLY A 325 0.05 24.67 19.13
C GLY A 325 -1.40 24.75 18.69
N ASN A 326 -1.98 23.62 18.28
CA ASN A 326 -3.37 23.46 17.96
C ASN A 326 -4.11 23.62 19.26
N ILE A 327 -4.69 24.80 19.43
CA ILE A 327 -5.66 25.07 20.47
C ILE A 327 -6.88 24.22 20.10
N VAL A 328 -7.12 23.18 20.88
CA VAL A 328 -8.35 22.41 20.82
C VAL A 328 -9.22 22.87 21.97
N TYR A 329 -10.41 23.37 21.65
CA TYR A 329 -11.41 23.74 22.63
C TYR A 329 -11.99 22.45 23.22
N VAL A 330 -11.88 22.29 24.53
CA VAL A 330 -12.41 21.14 25.26
C VAL A 330 -13.39 21.62 26.31
N PRO A 331 -14.45 20.84 26.62
CA PRO A 331 -15.45 21.29 27.57
C PRO A 331 -14.84 21.67 28.93
N THR A 332 -15.19 22.85 29.42
CA THR A 332 -14.83 23.37 30.74
C THR A 332 -15.43 22.50 31.85
N ALA A 333 -14.98 22.70 33.08
CA ALA A 333 -15.54 21.98 34.23
C ALA A 333 -17.04 22.26 34.44
N ALA A 334 -17.52 23.44 34.04
CA ALA A 334 -18.92 23.84 34.12
C ALA A 334 -19.76 23.17 33.00
N GLU A 335 -19.26 23.19 31.77
CA GLU A 335 -19.94 22.56 30.62
C GLU A 335 -20.09 21.05 30.81
N ARG A 336 -19.10 20.39 31.43
CA ARG A 336 -19.16 18.96 31.80
C ARG A 336 -20.26 18.63 32.81
N GLN A 337 -20.75 19.63 33.52
CA GLN A 337 -21.86 19.52 34.46
C GLN A 337 -23.18 20.05 33.85
N GLY A 338 -23.18 20.37 32.55
CA GLY A 338 -24.35 20.86 31.82
C GLY A 338 -24.58 22.36 31.94
N ASN A 339 -23.60 23.14 32.38
CA ASN A 339 -23.68 24.59 32.45
C ASN A 339 -22.86 25.22 31.32
N PHE A 340 -23.54 25.76 30.31
CA PHE A 340 -22.96 26.43 29.13
C PHE A 340 -23.22 27.95 29.16
N GLY A 341 -23.29 28.51 30.38
CA GLY A 341 -23.56 29.93 30.59
C GLY A 341 -22.48 30.86 30.00
N ASP A 342 -21.29 30.33 29.72
CA ASP A 342 -20.18 31.01 29.06
C ASP A 342 -20.39 31.25 27.56
N PHE A 343 -21.39 30.61 26.94
CA PHE A 343 -21.75 30.85 25.54
C PHE A 343 -22.43 32.21 25.32
N CYS A 344 -22.78 32.93 26.39
CA CYS A 344 -23.36 34.25 26.32
C CYS A 344 -22.87 35.13 27.47
N SER A 345 -22.42 36.34 27.17
CA SER A 345 -21.86 37.22 28.21
C SER A 345 -22.93 37.94 29.05
N THR A 346 -24.15 38.10 28.53
CA THR A 346 -25.24 38.81 29.21
C THR A 346 -26.58 38.11 29.05
N TYR A 347 -27.32 37.98 30.15
CA TYR A 347 -28.67 37.42 30.19
C TYR A 347 -29.67 38.44 30.73
N ASP A 348 -30.92 38.39 30.26
CA ASP A 348 -32.03 39.15 30.86
C ASP A 348 -32.53 38.49 32.18
N SER A 349 -33.55 39.10 32.79
CA SER A 349 -34.16 38.56 34.02
C SER A 349 -34.87 37.22 33.84
N ALA A 350 -35.20 36.83 32.60
CA ALA A 350 -35.78 35.54 32.25
C ALA A 350 -34.71 34.49 31.92
N GLY A 351 -33.42 34.86 31.95
CA GLY A 351 -32.31 33.97 31.61
C GLY A 351 -32.12 33.79 30.10
N LEU A 352 -32.62 34.69 29.27
CA LEU A 352 -32.41 34.67 27.82
C LEU A 352 -31.16 35.46 27.46
N CYS A 353 -30.35 34.90 26.56
CA CYS A 353 -29.14 35.55 26.06
C CYS A 353 -29.49 36.85 25.33
N THR A 354 -28.88 37.95 25.76
CA THR A 354 -29.04 39.28 25.17
C THR A 354 -27.78 39.76 24.45
N ASP A 355 -26.68 39.01 24.54
CA ASP A 355 -25.45 39.28 23.82
C ASP A 355 -25.64 39.06 22.31
N PRO A 356 -25.42 40.07 21.46
CA PRO A 356 -25.52 39.93 20.01
C PRO A 356 -24.56 38.89 19.40
N ASN A 357 -23.45 38.59 20.09
CA ASN A 357 -22.48 37.57 19.68
C ASN A 357 -22.61 36.26 20.48
N GLY A 358 -23.53 36.21 21.45
CA GLY A 358 -23.76 35.04 22.29
C GLY A 358 -24.69 34.03 21.61
N THR A 359 -24.65 32.80 22.10
CA THR A 359 -25.53 31.72 21.63
C THR A 359 -26.54 31.33 22.72
N GLN A 360 -27.84 31.42 22.40
CA GLN A 360 -28.90 30.88 23.24
C GLN A 360 -29.11 29.40 22.92
N LEU A 361 -28.93 28.53 23.91
CA LEU A 361 -29.26 27.11 23.77
C LEU A 361 -30.77 26.92 23.84
N THR A 362 -31.29 26.01 23.02
CA THR A 362 -32.70 25.62 22.98
C THR A 362 -32.85 24.13 23.26
N ASN A 363 -33.95 23.75 23.89
CA ASN A 363 -34.30 22.36 24.07
C ASN A 363 -34.73 21.77 22.72
N PRO A 364 -34.09 20.68 22.22
CA PRO A 364 -34.42 20.10 20.93
C PRO A 364 -35.82 19.47 20.86
N ASP A 365 -36.39 19.05 21.99
CA ASP A 365 -37.70 18.39 22.05
C ASP A 365 -38.86 19.40 22.03
N THR A 366 -38.65 20.58 22.61
CA THR A 366 -39.70 21.59 22.80
C THR A 366 -39.48 22.88 22.02
N GLY A 367 -38.27 23.10 21.52
CA GLY A 367 -37.84 24.36 20.89
C GLY A 367 -37.69 25.54 21.85
N ALA A 368 -37.98 25.36 23.15
CA ALA A 368 -37.93 26.43 24.13
C ALA A 368 -36.47 26.80 24.51
N PRO A 369 -36.16 28.09 24.76
CA PRO A 369 -34.83 28.48 25.23
C PRO A 369 -34.53 27.90 26.62
N ILE A 370 -33.28 27.49 26.82
CA ILE A 370 -32.76 26.99 28.11
C ILE A 370 -32.30 28.19 28.93
N PRO A 371 -32.94 28.51 30.07
CA PRO A 371 -32.54 29.65 30.89
C PRO A 371 -31.07 29.56 31.32
N TYR A 372 -30.34 30.66 31.15
CA TYR A 372 -28.91 30.79 31.48
C TYR A 372 -28.00 29.76 30.78
N ASN A 373 -28.48 29.12 29.70
CA ASN A 373 -27.82 27.97 29.05
C ASN A 373 -27.41 26.85 30.03
N ASN A 374 -28.14 26.70 31.14
CA ASN A 374 -27.86 25.68 32.14
C ASN A 374 -28.90 24.55 32.06
N LEU A 375 -28.46 23.39 31.57
CA LEU A 375 -29.30 22.21 31.40
C LEU A 375 -29.93 21.78 32.72
N THR A 376 -29.15 21.76 33.82
CA THR A 376 -29.65 21.32 35.13
C THR A 376 -30.70 22.27 35.69
N ALA A 377 -30.56 23.58 35.44
CA ALA A 377 -31.55 24.58 35.83
C ALA A 377 -32.85 24.45 35.03
N ALA A 378 -32.78 23.92 33.80
CA ALA A 378 -33.92 23.58 32.96
C ALA A 378 -34.47 22.16 33.18
N GLY A 379 -33.98 21.42 34.18
CA GLY A 379 -34.40 20.02 34.44
C GLY A 379 -33.90 19.01 33.40
N LEU A 380 -32.97 19.41 32.54
CA LEU A 380 -32.33 18.57 31.53
C LEU A 380 -31.03 17.97 32.08
N SER A 381 -30.63 16.84 31.52
CA SER A 381 -29.39 16.16 31.89
C SER A 381 -28.56 15.83 30.65
N LEU A 382 -27.24 15.90 30.79
CA LEU A 382 -26.33 15.40 29.76
C LEU A 382 -26.57 13.90 29.54
N SER A 383 -26.47 13.46 28.28
CA SER A 383 -26.66 12.06 27.95
C SER A 383 -25.61 11.18 28.67
N PRO A 384 -25.97 9.97 29.13
CA PRO A 384 -25.01 9.05 29.74
C PRO A 384 -23.83 8.69 28.81
N ALA A 385 -24.06 8.71 27.49
CA ALA A 385 -23.02 8.52 26.49
C ALA A 385 -21.99 9.67 26.51
N ALA A 386 -22.45 10.92 26.52
CA ALA A 386 -21.57 12.09 26.61
C ALA A 386 -20.76 12.08 27.92
N GLN A 387 -21.41 11.78 29.06
CA GLN A 387 -20.72 11.70 30.35
C GLN A 387 -19.63 10.62 30.38
N ASN A 388 -19.82 9.49 29.69
CA ASN A 388 -18.80 8.46 29.60
C ASN A 388 -17.63 8.87 28.69
N LEU A 389 -17.88 9.59 27.60
CA LEU A 389 -16.83 10.08 26.70
C LEU A 389 -15.95 11.15 27.37
N LEU A 390 -16.56 12.06 28.14
CA LEU A 390 -15.86 13.15 28.83
C LEU A 390 -14.73 12.67 29.75
N LYS A 391 -14.77 11.42 30.25
CA LYS A 391 -13.71 10.83 31.08
C LYS A 391 -12.37 10.68 30.35
N TYR A 392 -12.38 10.63 29.02
CA TYR A 392 -11.18 10.50 28.19
C TYR A 392 -10.67 11.84 27.64
N ILE A 393 -11.43 12.92 27.83
CA ILE A 393 -11.08 14.27 27.35
C ILE A 393 -10.45 15.05 28.52
N PRO A 394 -9.22 15.57 28.39
CA PRO A 394 -8.59 16.37 29.45
C PRO A 394 -9.34 17.68 29.71
N LEU A 395 -9.18 18.25 30.90
CA LEU A 395 -9.64 19.61 31.19
C LEU A 395 -8.83 20.65 30.39
N PRO A 396 -9.42 21.81 30.06
CA PRO A 396 -8.68 22.87 29.37
C PRO A 396 -7.50 23.34 30.22
N ASN A 397 -6.37 23.62 29.56
CA ASN A 397 -5.13 24.11 30.16
C ASN A 397 -4.86 25.59 29.86
N GLY A 398 -5.86 26.29 29.31
CA GLY A 398 -5.90 27.74 29.05
C GLY A 398 -7.31 28.31 29.33
N PRO A 399 -7.56 29.60 29.05
CA PRO A 399 -8.94 30.10 29.01
C PRO A 399 -9.69 29.26 27.96
N GLY A 400 -10.76 28.61 28.43
CA GLY A 400 -11.50 27.55 27.74
C GLY A 400 -11.84 27.86 26.30
#